data_AF-A0A1Y1KHR9-F1
#
_entry.id   AF-A0A1Y1KHR9-F1
#
_cell.length_a   1.000
_cell.length_b   1.000
_cell.length_c   1.000
_cell.angle_alpha   90.00
_cell.angle_beta   90.00
_cell.angle_gamma   90.00
#
_symmetry.space_group_name_H-M   'P 1'
#
loop_
_entity.id
_entity.type
_entity.pdbx_description
1 polymer ?
#
loop_
_entity_poly.entity_id
_entity_poly.type
_entity_poly.pdbx_seq_one_letter_code
_entity_poly.pdbx_strand_id
1 'polypeptide(L)'
;VTRWQSGSYTCLAANNRGETVSKPVMLRVRFAPVCRDSEISVIGASLDEVIRVRCHVAADPSEVTFVWQFNNSGESFDVSPARFTTTSGNMSELKYTPASQRDYGTLTC
;
A
#
# COMPACT_ATOMS: atom_id res chain seq x y z
N VAL A 1 -20.32 -5.39 -0.82
CA VAL A 1 -19.71 -4.78 0.39
C VAL A 1 -18.41 -4.09 -0.03
N THR A 2 -18.23 -2.81 0.26
CA THR A 2 -17.00 -2.03 -0.06
C THR A 2 -16.24 -1.66 1.21
N ARG A 3 -14.92 -1.44 1.15
CA ARG A 3 -14.11 -1.05 2.33
C ARG A 3 -14.63 0.18 3.09
N TRP A 4 -15.33 1.09 2.39
CA TRP A 4 -15.97 2.28 2.97
C TRP A 4 -17.18 1.99 3.86
N GLN A 5 -17.66 0.75 3.88
CA GLN A 5 -18.75 0.29 4.74
C GLN A 5 -18.24 -0.25 6.09
N SER A 6 -16.93 -0.17 6.38
CA SER A 6 -16.44 -0.41 7.74
C SER A 6 -16.95 0.67 8.68
N GLY A 7 -17.49 0.28 9.83
CA GLY A 7 -18.03 1.24 10.79
C GLY A 7 -18.86 0.62 11.91
N SER A 8 -19.37 1.47 12.78
CA SER A 8 -20.32 1.10 13.82
C SER A 8 -21.74 1.23 13.30
N TYR A 9 -22.51 0.15 13.37
CA TYR A 9 -23.89 0.10 12.93
C TYR A 9 -24.82 -0.13 14.10
N THR A 10 -25.93 0.60 14.13
CA THR A 10 -27.07 0.36 15.02
C THR A 10 -28.32 0.16 14.17
N CYS A 11 -29.28 -0.59 14.71
CA CYS A 11 -30.60 -0.73 14.12
C CYS A 11 -31.60 0.10 14.94
N LEU A 12 -32.45 0.87 14.27
CA LEU A 12 -33.56 1.59 14.87
C LEU A 12 -34.87 0.90 14.47
N ALA A 13 -35.68 0.54 15.46
CA ALA A 13 -37.01 -0.01 15.26
C ALA A 13 -38.05 0.96 15.83
N ALA A 14 -39.03 1.33 15.02
CA ALA A 14 -40.10 2.25 15.38
C ALA A 14 -41.47 1.64 15.07
N ASN A 15 -42.41 1.78 15.99
CA ASN A 15 -43.82 1.45 15.78
C ASN A 15 -44.72 2.47 16.51
N ASN A 16 -46.03 2.27 16.49
CA ASN A 16 -46.98 3.17 17.16
C ASN A 16 -46.88 3.19 18.71
N ARG A 17 -46.04 2.33 19.32
CA ARG A 17 -45.78 2.32 20.76
C ARG A 17 -44.49 3.06 21.15
N GLY A 18 -43.61 3.34 20.19
CA GLY A 18 -42.37 4.06 20.42
C GLY A 18 -41.21 3.59 19.54
N GLU A 19 -40.01 4.02 19.91
CA GLU A 19 -38.76 3.75 19.19
C GLU A 19 -37.72 3.10 20.13
N THR A 20 -36.96 2.15 19.59
CA THR A 20 -35.84 1.52 20.30
C THR A 20 -34.64 1.41 19.37
N VAL A 21 -33.44 1.57 19.93
CA VAL A 21 -32.15 1.43 19.21
C VAL A 21 -31.40 0.21 19.75
N SER A 22 -30.82 -0.59 18.87
CA SER A 22 -29.98 -1.73 19.24
C SER A 22 -28.66 -1.29 19.87
N LYS A 23 -27.96 -2.23 20.51
CA LYS A 23 -26.53 -2.04 20.79
C LYS A 23 -25.74 -1.88 19.48
N PRO A 24 -24.65 -1.09 19.46
CA PRO A 24 -23.81 -0.95 18.29
C PRO A 24 -23.07 -2.24 17.96
N VAL A 25 -22.92 -2.52 16.66
CA VAL A 25 -22.12 -3.63 16.12
C VAL A 25 -21.06 -3.06 15.18
N MET A 26 -19.80 -3.46 15.39
CA MET A 26 -18.70 -3.05 14.53
C MET A 26 -18.59 -3.97 13.31
N LEU A 27 -18.83 -3.43 12.12
CA LEU A 27 -18.51 -4.09 10.86
C LEU A 27 -17.07 -3.75 10.46
N ARG A 28 -16.20 -4.77 10.44
CA ARG A 28 -14.83 -4.66 9.93
C ARG A 28 -14.73 -5.30 8.56
N VAL A 29 -14.50 -4.49 7.52
CA VAL A 29 -14.28 -4.97 6.16
C VAL A 29 -12.78 -5.13 5.92
N ARG A 30 -12.33 -6.37 5.78
CA ARG A 30 -10.94 -6.70 5.39
C ARG A 30 -10.76 -6.55 3.89
N PHE A 31 -9.57 -6.13 3.47
CA PHE A 31 -9.25 -5.94 2.06
C PHE A 31 -7.74 -6.11 1.80
N ALA A 32 -7.43 -6.56 0.58
CA ALA A 32 -6.06 -6.73 0.12
C ALA A 32 -5.32 -5.38 0.01
N PRO A 33 -3.97 -5.37 0.07
CA PRO A 33 -3.19 -4.14 -0.03
C PRO A 33 -3.45 -3.42 -1.35
N VAL A 34 -3.59 -2.09 -1.28
CA VAL A 34 -3.75 -1.22 -2.45
C VAL A 34 -2.82 -0.03 -2.29
N CYS A 35 -2.09 0.35 -3.34
CA CYS A 35 -1.26 1.56 -3.36
C CYS A 35 -2.09 2.76 -2.90
N ARG A 36 -1.55 3.48 -1.91
CA ARG A 36 -2.21 4.66 -1.36
C ARG A 36 -2.23 5.78 -2.39
N ASP A 37 -1.11 5.93 -3.10
CA ASP A 37 -0.94 6.85 -4.21
C ASP A 37 -1.06 6.06 -5.52
N SER A 38 -1.99 6.46 -6.38
CA SER A 38 -2.25 5.79 -7.67
C SER A 38 -1.46 6.40 -8.83
N GLU A 39 -0.77 7.51 -8.60
CA GLU A 39 0.03 8.19 -9.61
C GLU A 39 1.44 7.61 -9.69
N ILE A 40 1.93 7.47 -10.92
CA ILE A 40 3.32 7.05 -11.16
C ILE A 40 4.24 8.21 -10.74
N SER A 41 5.17 7.93 -9.83
CA SER A 41 6.20 8.90 -9.45
C SER A 41 7.39 8.85 -10.39
N VAL A 42 7.82 10.01 -10.89
CA VAL A 42 9.05 10.14 -11.71
C VAL A 42 10.14 10.72 -10.82
N ILE A 43 11.21 9.95 -10.61
CA ILE A 43 12.34 10.33 -9.77
C ILE A 43 13.57 10.44 -10.66
N GLY A 44 14.12 11.65 -10.77
CA GLY A 44 15.41 11.87 -11.43
C GLY A 44 16.55 11.40 -10.54
N ALA A 45 17.53 10.72 -11.12
CA ALA A 45 18.70 10.20 -10.40
C ALA A 45 19.96 10.31 -11.26
N SER A 46 21.02 10.88 -10.70
CA SER A 46 22.35 10.85 -11.29
C SER A 46 22.96 9.45 -11.15
N LEU A 47 23.93 9.12 -12.00
CA LEU A 47 24.72 7.91 -11.78
C LEU A 47 25.41 7.97 -10.42
N ASP A 48 25.47 6.83 -9.75
CA ASP A 48 26.01 6.63 -8.41
C ASP A 48 25.29 7.41 -7.29
N GLU A 49 24.18 8.07 -7.60
CA GLU A 49 23.34 8.74 -6.61
C GLU A 49 22.43 7.74 -5.89
N VAL A 50 22.42 7.77 -4.56
CA VAL A 50 21.51 6.96 -3.76
C VAL A 50 20.15 7.65 -3.66
N ILE A 51 19.15 7.13 -4.37
CA ILE A 51 17.76 7.56 -4.25
C ILE A 51 16.97 6.67 -3.29
N ARG A 52 15.93 7.24 -2.69
CA ARG A 52 15.01 6.53 -1.79
C ARG A 52 13.62 6.50 -2.40
N VAL A 53 13.16 5.30 -2.78
CA VAL A 53 11.84 5.09 -3.37
C VAL A 53 10.93 4.52 -2.29
N ARG A 54 9.77 5.15 -2.06
CA ARG A 54 8.83 4.76 -1.02
C ARG A 54 7.54 4.23 -1.62
N CYS A 55 7.04 3.16 -1.02
CA CYS A 55 5.78 2.54 -1.38
C CYS A 55 4.87 2.52 -0.16
N HIS A 56 3.70 3.13 -0.26
CA HIS A 56 2.68 3.12 0.78
C HIS A 56 1.45 2.36 0.30
N VAL A 57 0.98 1.43 1.12
CA VAL A 57 -0.27 0.69 0.83
C VAL A 57 -1.28 0.83 1.95
N ALA A 58 -2.55 0.85 1.59
CA ALA A 58 -3.66 0.68 2.52
C ALA A 58 -4.09 -0.79 2.51
N ALA A 59 -4.23 -1.41 3.67
CA ALA A 59 -4.66 -2.79 3.85
C ALA A 59 -5.38 -2.98 5.20
N ASP A 60 -6.26 -3.98 5.29
CA ASP A 60 -6.76 -4.50 6.57
C ASP A 60 -6.71 -6.05 6.54
N PRO A 61 -5.82 -6.69 7.35
CA PRO A 61 -4.90 -6.09 8.34
C PRO A 61 -3.82 -5.18 7.74
N SER A 62 -3.28 -4.25 8.54
CA SER A 62 -2.32 -3.25 8.10
C SER A 62 -0.90 -3.77 7.87
N GLU A 63 -0.57 -4.92 8.47
CA GLU A 63 0.75 -5.53 8.33
C GLU A 63 0.80 -6.39 7.07
N VAL A 64 1.72 -6.04 6.16
CA VAL A 64 1.84 -6.66 4.85
C VAL A 64 3.29 -6.95 4.51
N THR A 65 3.51 -7.87 3.58
CA THR A 65 4.83 -8.19 3.04
C THR A 65 5.02 -7.46 1.71
N PHE A 66 6.17 -6.82 1.54
CA PHE A 66 6.54 -6.13 0.31
C PHE A 66 7.50 -6.97 -0.54
N VAL A 67 7.32 -6.85 -1.85
CA VAL A 67 8.26 -7.31 -2.87
C VAL A 67 8.51 -6.14 -3.79
N TRP A 68 9.73 -6.04 -4.30
CA TRP A 68 10.11 -5.01 -5.26
C TRP A 68 10.60 -5.66 -6.54
N GLN A 69 10.20 -5.11 -7.68
CA GLN A 69 10.62 -5.55 -9.00
C GLN A 69 11.22 -4.37 -9.76
N PHE A 70 12.29 -4.64 -10.49
CA PHE A 70 12.86 -3.71 -11.45
C PHE A 70 12.51 -4.19 -12.86
N ASN A 71 12.17 -3.25 -13.74
CA ASN A 71 11.90 -3.53 -15.14
C ASN A 71 12.41 -2.42 -16.05
N ASN A 72 13.18 -2.79 -17.08
CA ASN A 72 13.53 -1.92 -18.21
C ASN A 72 13.34 -2.69 -19.53
N SER A 73 13.75 -2.10 -20.66
CA SER A 73 13.59 -2.73 -21.98
C SER A 73 14.38 -4.03 -22.21
N GLY A 74 15.38 -4.34 -21.38
CA GLY A 74 16.28 -5.48 -21.55
C GLY A 74 16.30 -6.48 -20.38
N GLU A 75 15.80 -6.11 -19.21
CA GLU A 75 15.90 -6.88 -17.98
C GLU A 75 14.69 -6.65 -17.07
N SER A 76 14.24 -7.71 -16.41
CA SER A 76 13.22 -7.66 -15.37
C SER A 76 13.61 -8.65 -14.27
N PHE A 77 13.71 -8.18 -13.03
CA PHE A 77 14.12 -9.02 -11.90
C PHE A 77 13.52 -8.57 -10.57
N ASP A 78 13.42 -9.51 -9.63
CA ASP A 78 13.05 -9.22 -8.24
C ASP A 78 14.23 -8.59 -7.50
N VAL A 79 13.99 -7.44 -6.89
CA VAL A 79 14.98 -6.76 -6.07
C VAL A 79 15.19 -7.55 -4.78
N SER A 80 16.46 -7.79 -4.43
CA SER A 80 16.81 -8.50 -3.19
C SER A 80 16.18 -7.85 -1.96
N PRO A 81 15.56 -8.63 -1.05
CA PRO A 81 15.03 -8.16 0.22
C PRO A 81 16.03 -7.40 1.10
N ALA A 82 17.34 -7.59 0.89
CA ALA A 82 18.37 -6.83 1.60
C ALA A 82 18.46 -5.35 1.20
N ARG A 83 17.86 -4.94 0.07
CA ARG A 83 17.93 -3.56 -0.44
C ARG A 83 16.78 -2.67 -0.02
N PHE A 84 15.72 -3.24 0.54
CA PHE A 84 14.56 -2.50 1.02
C PHE A 84 14.21 -2.85 2.45
N THR A 85 13.49 -1.96 3.11
CA THR A 85 13.04 -2.14 4.49
C THR A 85 11.53 -1.89 4.58
N THR A 86 10.85 -2.64 5.42
CA THR A 86 9.44 -2.40 5.76
C THR A 86 9.37 -1.56 7.03
N THR A 87 8.72 -0.41 6.95
CA THR A 87 8.48 0.50 8.07
C THR A 87 6.99 0.54 8.35
N SER A 88 6.59 0.59 9.62
CA SER A 88 5.17 0.73 10.02
C SER A 88 4.23 -0.42 9.58
N GLY A 89 4.76 -1.51 9.01
CA GLY A 89 3.99 -2.65 8.47
C GLY A 89 3.31 -2.40 7.11
N ASN A 90 3.08 -1.14 6.73
CA ASN A 90 2.36 -0.74 5.50
C ASN A 90 3.13 0.22 4.59
N MET A 91 4.40 0.47 4.88
CA MET A 91 5.31 1.24 4.03
C MET A 91 6.59 0.46 3.77
N SER A 92 7.08 0.48 2.54
CA SER A 92 8.44 0.01 2.21
C SER A 92 9.29 1.12 1.63
N GLU A 93 10.56 1.19 2.03
CA GLU A 93 11.56 2.10 1.46
C GLU A 93 12.68 1.28 0.82
N LEU A 94 12.85 1.45 -0.50
CA LEU A 94 13.94 0.89 -1.31
C LEU A 94 15.03 1.94 -1.49
N LYS A 95 16.28 1.58 -1.20
CA LYS A 95 17.45 2.39 -1.56
C LYS A 95 18.01 1.88 -2.88
N TYR A 96 17.97 2.72 -3.90
CA TYR A 96 18.39 2.38 -5.26
C TYR A 96 19.52 3.30 -5.70
N THR A 97 20.52 2.75 -6.39
CA THR A 97 21.68 3.49 -6.89
C THR A 97 21.95 3.04 -8.32
N PRO A 98 21.63 3.86 -9.34
CA PRO A 98 21.91 3.50 -10.72
C PRO A 98 23.40 3.65 -11.00
N ALA A 99 24.08 2.59 -11.43
CA ALA A 99 25.51 2.60 -11.75
C ALA A 99 25.76 2.78 -13.26
N SER A 100 24.75 2.54 -14.09
CA SER A 100 24.82 2.67 -15.54
C SER A 100 23.48 3.12 -16.13
N GLN A 101 23.48 3.50 -17.41
CA GLN A 101 22.24 3.84 -18.12
C GLN A 101 21.23 2.68 -18.19
N ARG A 102 21.67 1.44 -18.03
CA ARG A 102 20.78 0.27 -17.99
C ARG A 102 20.02 0.18 -16.67
N ASP A 103 20.47 0.84 -15.61
CA ASP A 103 19.79 0.84 -14.32
C ASP A 103 18.62 1.85 -14.28
N TYR A 104 18.39 2.59 -15.35
CA TYR A 104 17.19 3.40 -15.49
C TYR A 104 16.02 2.53 -15.98
N GLY A 105 14.91 2.58 -15.23
CA GLY A 105 13.74 1.76 -15.49
C GLY A 105 12.60 2.04 -14.50
N THR A 106 11.66 1.11 -14.44
CA THR A 106 10.51 1.16 -13.53
C THR A 106 10.79 0.31 -12.30
N LEU A 107 10.54 0.87 -11.13
CA LEU A 107 10.55 0.16 -9.86
C LEU A 107 9.10 -0.03 -9.40
N THR A 108 8.70 -1.29 -9.23
CA THR A 108 7.34 -1.66 -8.83
C THR A 108 7.37 -2.32 -7.46
N CYS A 109 6.48 -1.84 -6.60
CA CYS A 109 5.93 -2.52 -5.44
C CYS A 109 4.41 -2.66 -5.68
#